data_AF-A0A1B9HWY1-F1
#
_entry.id   AF-A0A1B9HWY1-F1
#
_cell.length_a   1.000
_cell.length_b   1.000
_cell.length_c   1.000
_cell.angle_alpha   90.00
_cell.angle_beta   90.00
_cell.angle_gamma   90.00
#
_symmetry.space_group_name_H-M   'P 1'
#
loop_
_entity.id
_entity.type
_entity.pdbx_description
1 polymer ?
#
loop_
_entity_poly.entity_id
_entity_poly.type
_entity_poly.pdbx_seq_one_letter_code
_entity_poly.pdbx_strand_id
1 'polypeptide(L)'
;MIPLILYASETGNAQDVAERVARSFRSKGRKVTCQSMDTYPIQSLIHVPLLILITSTHGRGDPPPTMMNLWKALLRANLPKDILEDVHFTLFGLGDSSYERFCYAGKILARRMEDLGGNKLSEYGWGDERSPNGIEDALLPWLKETLDTFLPYLPLSSDFNMLSSTDLPPPIYSLTPIANSSKIKNGPNIPLEKLSIIASSSNGDSHTAPTRVEDNEIVTKDDWWQDVREIELEFEDDDTEPYLPGSICSLQPQSSEDEVYTFLELMDLESQADVPMFVNSVMEEQALPQHLPPSDKPTTLRSLLTNHLDIRCSPRKSFFEWLRRLSLDEREQERLDEFIDDPDEIHTYATRPSRSIVETLADFRQTKIPLSHILEILPPLRRRQFSIASSYEAHPGKVQLLVALVEYKTNLKIPRRGLCSQWLDNLTVGSRIPIHISPPTLFLPPSPKTPVILVGPGTGVAPMRAFVEARVAQGAIRNTALYFGCRSKYADFYYSSEWKQYGEMGMNIQIAASRDQEEKVYVQQLIKENKEQIQEWLIEKGGYVFISGSSNAMPREVREALAWCISKNGAGNLTDEESKDYIEKMFEEKRGGEESW
;
A
#
# COMPACT_ATOMS: atom_id res chain seq x y z
N MET A 1 17.51 24.58 14.71
CA MET A 1 16.98 24.23 13.38
C MET A 1 17.18 22.74 13.17
N ILE A 2 16.11 21.99 12.90
CA ILE A 2 16.15 20.54 12.67
C ILE A 2 15.43 20.32 11.33
N PRO A 3 16.05 19.68 10.32
CA PRO A 3 15.36 19.41 9.06
C PRO A 3 14.21 18.43 9.26
N LEU A 4 13.21 18.56 8.42
CA LEU A 4 12.09 17.62 8.31
C LEU A 4 12.17 16.88 6.97
N ILE A 5 12.12 15.56 7.02
CA ILE A 5 11.93 14.70 5.87
C ILE A 5 10.47 14.27 5.85
N LEU A 6 9.74 14.65 4.80
CA LEU A 6 8.40 14.15 4.56
C LEU A 6 8.41 13.14 3.42
N TYR A 7 7.82 11.98 3.65
CA TYR A 7 7.73 10.94 2.63
C TYR A 7 6.30 10.56 2.26
N ALA A 8 6.09 10.13 1.02
CA ALA A 8 4.86 9.51 0.58
C ALA A 8 5.14 8.25 -0.24
N SER A 9 4.46 7.15 0.11
CA SER A 9 4.76 5.84 -0.46
C SER A 9 3.56 4.90 -0.39
N GLU A 10 3.38 4.08 -1.41
CA GLU A 10 2.42 2.96 -1.40
C GLU A 10 3.11 1.68 -0.95
N THR A 11 4.18 1.33 -1.66
CA THR A 11 4.94 0.11 -1.45
C THR A 11 6.14 0.34 -0.52
N GLY A 12 6.25 1.50 0.13
CA GLY A 12 7.26 1.94 1.11
C GLY A 12 8.70 1.96 0.62
N ASN A 13 8.92 1.94 -0.69
CA ASN A 13 10.24 2.23 -1.27
C ASN A 13 10.66 3.68 -0.93
N ALA A 14 9.73 4.64 -1.00
CA ALA A 14 10.01 6.03 -0.66
C ALA A 14 10.22 6.23 0.86
N GLN A 15 9.52 5.45 1.69
CA GLN A 15 9.75 5.41 3.14
C GLN A 15 11.18 4.93 3.46
N ASP A 16 11.60 3.82 2.84
CA ASP A 16 12.94 3.25 3.01
C ASP A 16 14.04 4.26 2.64
N VAL A 17 13.87 4.94 1.50
CA VAL A 17 14.77 6.03 1.10
C VAL A 17 14.78 7.17 2.12
N ALA A 18 13.62 7.59 2.62
CA ALA A 18 13.54 8.65 3.63
C ALA A 18 14.25 8.28 4.93
N GLU A 19 14.12 7.04 5.39
CA GLU A 19 14.82 6.52 6.56
C GLU A 19 16.33 6.40 6.31
N ARG A 20 16.77 6.01 5.10
CA ARG A 20 18.19 6.04 4.69
C ARG A 20 18.78 7.45 4.70
N VAL A 21 18.05 8.44 4.19
CA VAL A 21 18.45 9.85 4.23
C VAL A 21 18.56 10.31 5.67
N ALA A 22 17.56 10.02 6.51
CA ALA A 22 17.56 10.36 7.92
C ALA A 22 18.77 9.76 8.65
N ARG A 23 19.05 8.47 8.46
CA ARG A 23 20.23 7.79 9.00
C ARG A 23 21.54 8.44 8.56
N SER A 24 21.61 8.97 7.34
CA SER A 24 22.81 9.65 6.82
C SER A 24 23.08 10.98 7.52
N PHE A 25 22.05 11.75 7.85
CA PHE A 25 22.18 12.93 8.71
C PHE A 25 22.63 12.56 10.13
N ARG A 26 22.00 11.54 10.74
CA ARG A 26 22.34 11.07 12.10
C ARG A 26 23.77 10.55 12.18
N SER A 27 24.23 9.84 11.16
CA SER A 27 25.60 9.31 11.09
C SER A 27 26.65 10.42 10.97
N LYS A 28 26.25 11.62 10.52
CA LYS A 28 27.08 12.85 10.53
C LYS A 28 26.75 13.76 11.72
N GLY A 29 26.09 13.24 12.75
CA GLY A 29 25.85 13.93 14.01
C GLY A 29 24.78 15.01 13.96
N ARG A 30 23.90 15.01 12.96
CA ARG A 30 22.79 15.96 12.88
C ARG A 30 21.47 15.32 13.27
N LYS A 31 20.69 16.05 14.06
CA LYS A 31 19.29 15.74 14.29
C LYS A 31 18.50 15.99 13.01
N VAL A 32 17.54 15.12 12.73
CA VAL A 32 16.59 15.21 11.62
C VAL A 32 15.32 14.47 12.04
N THR A 33 14.17 14.93 11.56
CA THR A 33 12.88 14.25 11.76
C THR A 33 12.41 13.64 10.45
N CYS A 34 11.75 12.50 10.50
CA CYS A 34 11.23 11.79 9.33
C CYS A 34 9.79 11.34 9.58
N GLN A 35 8.86 11.71 8.70
CA GLN A 35 7.44 11.43 8.89
C GLN A 35 6.69 11.27 7.56
N SER A 36 5.61 10.47 7.56
CA SER A 36 4.73 10.34 6.40
C SER A 36 3.88 11.60 6.18
N MET A 37 3.70 12.01 4.93
CA MET A 37 2.99 13.23 4.51
C MET A 37 1.52 13.28 4.95
N ASP A 38 0.84 12.14 5.09
CA ASP A 38 -0.55 12.03 5.53
C ASP A 38 -0.73 12.27 7.04
N THR A 39 0.34 12.10 7.81
CA THR A 39 0.34 12.26 9.28
C THR A 39 0.86 13.62 9.72
N TYR A 40 1.56 14.36 8.85
CA TYR A 40 2.13 15.65 9.18
C TYR A 40 1.05 16.76 9.15
N PRO A 41 0.97 17.62 10.20
CA PRO A 41 0.01 18.72 10.23
C PRO A 41 0.36 19.78 9.19
N ILE A 42 -0.41 19.83 8.11
CA ILE A 42 -0.18 20.69 6.93
C ILE A 42 0.01 22.17 7.30
N GLN A 43 -0.72 22.67 8.30
CA GLN A 43 -0.61 24.06 8.77
C GLN A 43 0.78 24.39 9.31
N SER A 44 1.53 23.39 9.76
CA SER A 44 2.89 23.57 10.29
C SER A 44 3.94 23.60 9.18
N LEU A 45 3.59 23.31 7.92
CA LEU A 45 4.55 23.24 6.81
C LEU A 45 5.26 24.58 6.56
N ILE A 46 4.53 25.69 6.72
CA ILE A 46 5.06 27.05 6.54
C ILE A 46 6.16 27.41 7.57
N HIS A 47 6.22 26.66 8.67
CA HIS A 47 7.20 26.87 9.75
C HIS A 47 8.40 25.93 9.65
N VAL A 48 8.54 25.19 8.54
CA VAL A 48 9.63 24.25 8.31
C VAL A 48 10.72 24.94 7.48
N PRO A 49 11.82 25.43 8.09
CA PRO A 49 12.84 26.17 7.36
C PRO A 49 13.63 25.29 6.38
N LEU A 50 13.85 24.02 6.72
CA LEU A 50 14.60 23.05 5.92
C LEU A 50 13.76 21.79 5.73
N LEU A 51 13.34 21.53 4.49
CA LEU A 51 12.41 20.47 4.12
C LEU A 51 13.02 19.55 3.06
N ILE A 52 12.90 18.24 3.24
CA ILE A 52 13.26 17.23 2.23
C ILE A 52 11.99 16.45 1.91
N LEU A 53 11.60 16.44 0.64
CA LEU A 53 10.41 15.73 0.16
C LEU A 53 10.83 14.46 -0.57
N ILE A 54 10.23 13.32 -0.24
CA ILE A 54 10.53 12.04 -0.89
C ILE A 54 9.21 11.37 -1.28
N THR A 55 8.97 11.13 -2.56
CA THR A 55 7.67 10.60 -3.01
C THR A 55 7.82 9.64 -4.17
N SER A 56 7.08 8.53 -4.14
CA SER A 56 6.93 7.66 -5.31
C SER A 56 5.79 8.11 -6.21
N THR A 57 5.73 7.58 -7.43
CA THR A 57 4.61 7.80 -8.36
C THR A 57 3.89 6.48 -8.58
N HIS A 58 2.56 6.48 -8.60
CA HIS A 58 1.73 5.27 -8.80
C HIS A 58 0.87 5.37 -10.06
N GLY A 59 0.37 4.24 -10.53
CA GLY A 59 -0.57 4.17 -11.64
C GLY A 59 -0.08 4.92 -12.88
N ARG A 60 -0.89 5.87 -13.38
CA ARG A 60 -0.58 6.66 -14.58
C ARG A 60 0.00 8.03 -14.25
N GLY A 61 0.85 8.10 -13.22
CA GLY A 61 1.42 9.35 -12.74
C GLY A 61 0.74 9.90 -11.49
N ASP A 62 -0.11 9.12 -10.84
CA ASP A 62 -0.88 9.56 -9.69
C ASP A 62 0.01 9.66 -8.43
N PRO A 63 -0.22 10.67 -7.57
CA PRO A 63 0.40 10.71 -6.26
C PRO A 63 0.07 9.48 -5.41
N PRO A 64 0.97 9.06 -4.51
CA PRO A 64 0.63 8.09 -3.48
C PRO A 64 -0.58 8.58 -2.65
N PRO A 65 -1.48 7.69 -2.20
CA PRO A 65 -2.54 8.01 -1.24
C PRO A 65 -2.03 8.79 -0.02
N THR A 66 -0.87 8.43 0.51
CA THR A 66 -0.26 9.12 1.66
C THR A 66 0.20 10.56 1.34
N MET A 67 0.26 10.96 0.07
CA MET A 67 0.53 12.34 -0.35
C MET A 67 -0.75 13.18 -0.46
N MET A 68 -1.92 12.55 -0.58
CA MET A 68 -3.13 13.21 -1.09
C MET A 68 -3.66 14.32 -0.18
N ASN A 69 -3.55 14.18 1.14
CA ASN A 69 -3.98 15.22 2.08
C ASN A 69 -3.16 16.50 1.91
N LEU A 70 -1.83 16.37 1.87
CA LEU A 70 -0.90 17.47 1.61
C LEU A 70 -1.14 18.05 0.20
N TRP A 71 -1.23 17.19 -0.81
CA TRP A 71 -1.41 17.62 -2.20
C TRP A 71 -2.69 18.44 -2.41
N LYS A 72 -3.83 17.97 -1.90
CA LYS A 72 -5.11 18.70 -1.95
C LYS A 72 -5.03 20.06 -1.26
N ALA A 73 -4.29 20.14 -0.14
CA ALA A 73 -4.13 21.41 0.56
C ALA A 73 -3.27 22.39 -0.24
N LEU A 74 -2.16 21.94 -0.82
CA LEU A 74 -1.29 22.77 -1.67
C LEU A 74 -2.01 23.24 -2.95
N LEU A 75 -3.00 22.51 -3.46
CA LEU A 75 -3.77 22.89 -4.65
C LEU A 75 -4.90 23.90 -4.40
N ARG A 76 -5.13 24.33 -3.16
CA ARG A 76 -6.20 25.31 -2.88
C ARG A 76 -5.93 26.64 -3.59
N ALA A 77 -6.94 27.12 -4.33
CA ALA A 77 -6.82 28.30 -5.18
C ALA A 77 -6.64 29.63 -4.41
N ASN A 78 -6.96 29.65 -3.12
CA ASN A 78 -6.88 30.83 -2.26
C ASN A 78 -5.54 30.96 -1.50
N LEU A 79 -4.56 30.09 -1.77
CA LEU A 79 -3.25 30.20 -1.14
C LEU A 79 -2.47 31.40 -1.71
N PRO A 80 -1.85 32.24 -0.84
CA PRO A 80 -0.85 33.22 -1.27
C PRO A 80 0.30 32.53 -2.01
N LYS A 81 0.86 33.20 -3.02
CA LYS A 81 1.96 32.67 -3.86
C LYS A 81 3.32 32.68 -3.17
N ASP A 82 3.40 33.29 -2.00
CA ASP A 82 4.58 33.48 -1.15
C ASP A 82 4.43 32.74 0.19
N ILE A 83 3.37 31.94 0.35
CA ILE A 83 3.09 31.26 1.63
C ILE A 83 4.23 30.34 2.10
N LEU A 84 5.10 29.88 1.20
CA LEU A 84 6.27 29.05 1.48
C LEU A 84 7.60 29.82 1.33
N GLU A 85 7.61 31.16 1.36
CA GLU A 85 8.82 31.98 1.15
C GLU A 85 9.96 31.70 2.13
N ASP A 86 9.66 31.20 3.33
CA ASP A 86 10.65 30.83 4.34
C ASP A 86 11.10 29.35 4.25
N VAL A 87 10.43 28.54 3.42
CA VAL A 87 10.69 27.10 3.28
C VAL A 87 11.78 26.88 2.24
N HIS A 88 12.91 26.31 2.67
CA HIS A 88 13.98 25.88 1.77
C HIS A 88 13.91 24.36 1.62
N PHE A 89 13.84 23.86 0.38
CA PHE A 89 13.56 22.46 0.15
C PHE A 89 14.37 21.81 -0.98
N THR A 90 14.43 20.48 -0.93
CA THR A 90 14.82 19.62 -2.05
C THR A 90 13.87 18.43 -2.13
N LEU A 91 13.91 17.69 -3.23
CA LEU A 91 13.01 16.58 -3.50
C LEU A 91 13.74 15.40 -4.15
N PHE A 92 13.39 14.19 -3.72
CA PHE A 92 13.73 12.95 -4.41
C PHE A 92 12.44 12.23 -4.86
N GLY A 93 12.25 12.12 -6.16
CA GLY A 93 11.15 11.37 -6.76
C GLY A 93 11.57 9.95 -7.11
N LEU A 94 10.74 8.96 -6.77
CA LEU A 94 10.91 7.57 -7.23
C LEU A 94 9.92 7.28 -8.36
N GLY A 95 10.38 6.59 -9.41
CA GLY A 95 9.56 6.13 -10.51
C GLY A 95 10.25 5.08 -11.37
N ASP A 96 9.59 4.71 -12.45
CA ASP A 96 10.07 3.75 -13.46
C ASP A 96 9.90 4.41 -14.84
N SER A 97 10.99 4.54 -15.60
CA SER A 97 10.99 5.20 -16.91
C SER A 97 10.26 4.43 -18.01
N SER A 98 9.85 3.19 -17.78
CA SER A 98 8.93 2.45 -18.66
C SER A 98 7.50 2.98 -18.63
N TYR A 99 7.15 3.78 -17.61
CA TYR A 99 5.87 4.49 -17.54
C TYR A 99 6.00 5.88 -18.18
N GLU A 100 4.97 6.27 -18.95
CA GLU A 100 4.93 7.57 -19.64
C GLU A 100 5.14 8.76 -18.68
N ARG A 101 4.55 8.68 -17.48
CA ARG A 101 4.61 9.73 -16.45
C ARG A 101 5.71 9.46 -15.41
N PHE A 102 6.95 9.30 -15.88
CA PHE A 102 8.13 9.07 -15.01
C PHE A 102 8.29 10.14 -13.91
N CYS A 103 8.35 9.70 -12.65
CA CYS A 103 8.48 10.54 -11.43
C CYS A 103 7.47 11.71 -11.35
N TYR A 104 6.29 11.58 -11.97
CA TYR A 104 5.38 12.70 -12.15
C TYR A 104 4.86 13.30 -10.84
N ALA A 105 4.56 12.48 -9.83
CA ALA A 105 4.10 12.96 -8.52
C ALA A 105 5.15 13.89 -7.86
N GLY A 106 6.43 13.53 -7.95
CA GLY A 106 7.53 14.37 -7.47
C GLY A 106 7.69 15.66 -8.28
N LYS A 107 7.56 15.58 -9.62
CA LYS A 107 7.67 16.74 -10.51
C LYS A 107 6.56 17.77 -10.28
N ILE A 108 5.30 17.33 -10.13
CA ILE A 108 4.18 18.23 -9.85
C ILE A 108 4.26 18.83 -8.44
N LEU A 109 4.76 18.05 -7.46
CA LEU A 109 4.96 18.54 -6.10
C LEU A 109 6.06 19.61 -6.06
N ALA A 110 7.23 19.35 -6.66
CA ALA A 110 8.33 20.31 -6.74
C ALA A 110 7.88 21.63 -7.39
N ARG A 111 7.24 21.56 -8.56
CA ARG A 111 6.70 22.75 -9.24
C ARG A 111 5.72 23.52 -8.35
N ARG A 112 4.82 22.81 -7.67
CA ARG A 112 3.82 23.46 -6.82
C ARG A 112 4.43 24.12 -5.59
N MET A 113 5.50 23.57 -5.03
CA MET A 113 6.25 24.19 -3.93
C MET A 113 6.91 25.50 -4.38
N GLU A 114 7.52 25.51 -5.57
CA GLU A 114 8.09 26.74 -6.17
C GLU A 114 7.00 27.79 -6.49
N ASP A 115 5.86 27.37 -7.07
CA ASP A 115 4.72 28.25 -7.38
C ASP A 115 4.13 28.95 -6.14
N LEU A 116 4.38 28.39 -4.94
CA LEU A 116 3.95 28.89 -3.64
C LEU A 116 5.08 29.60 -2.86
N GLY A 117 6.22 29.86 -3.50
CA GLY A 117 7.31 30.67 -2.95
C GLY A 117 8.43 29.86 -2.30
N GLY A 118 8.35 28.52 -2.31
CA GLY A 118 9.39 27.66 -1.75
C GLY A 118 10.73 27.81 -2.46
N ASN A 119 11.82 27.84 -1.69
CA ASN A 119 13.17 28.03 -2.21
C ASN A 119 13.84 26.69 -2.48
N LYS A 120 14.13 26.38 -3.74
CA LYS A 120 14.93 25.21 -4.11
C LYS A 120 16.35 25.36 -3.58
N LEU A 121 16.73 24.52 -2.61
CA LEU A 121 18.01 24.60 -1.91
C LEU A 121 19.12 23.77 -2.58
N SER A 122 18.77 22.65 -3.21
CA SER A 122 19.68 21.79 -3.99
C SER A 122 18.90 21.14 -5.14
N GLU A 123 19.59 20.52 -6.10
CA GLU A 123 18.92 19.89 -7.24
C GLU A 123 18.02 18.72 -6.82
N TYR A 124 16.98 18.49 -7.63
CA TYR A 124 16.05 17.38 -7.43
C TYR A 124 16.65 16.08 -7.94
N GLY A 125 16.45 14.99 -7.19
CA GLY A 125 16.81 13.65 -7.63
C GLY A 125 15.61 12.91 -8.25
N TRP A 126 15.85 12.19 -9.34
CA TRP A 126 14.84 11.38 -10.03
C TRP A 126 15.33 9.92 -10.10
N GLY A 127 14.94 9.12 -9.11
CA GLY A 127 15.27 7.70 -9.04
C GLY A 127 14.47 6.90 -10.06
N ASP A 128 15.18 6.16 -10.91
CA ASP A 128 14.59 5.26 -11.90
C ASP A 128 14.86 3.79 -11.54
N GLU A 129 13.80 3.02 -11.31
CA GLU A 129 13.90 1.57 -11.07
C GLU A 129 14.50 0.80 -12.27
N ARG A 130 14.53 1.39 -13.48
CA ARG A 130 15.08 0.77 -14.69
C ARG A 130 16.57 1.05 -14.93
N SER A 131 17.17 1.95 -14.16
CA SER A 131 18.61 2.21 -14.27
C SER A 131 19.43 0.97 -13.91
N PRO A 132 20.67 0.82 -14.42
CA PRO A 132 21.52 -0.34 -14.14
C PRO A 132 21.68 -0.64 -12.65
N ASN A 133 21.86 0.38 -11.81
CA ASN A 133 21.89 0.20 -10.35
C ASN A 133 20.59 0.61 -9.66
N GLY A 134 19.48 0.61 -10.41
CA GLY A 134 18.18 1.12 -9.97
C GLY A 134 18.24 2.57 -9.50
N ILE A 135 17.52 2.87 -8.42
CA ILE A 135 17.42 4.25 -7.91
C ILE A 135 18.75 4.80 -7.36
N GLU A 136 19.74 3.94 -7.08
CA GLU A 136 21.03 4.34 -6.48
C GLU A 136 21.81 5.29 -7.39
N ASP A 137 21.70 5.13 -8.71
CA ASP A 137 22.36 5.98 -9.70
C ASP A 137 21.99 7.46 -9.54
N ALA A 138 20.77 7.74 -9.11
CA ALA A 138 20.32 9.10 -8.79
C ALA A 138 20.41 9.41 -7.29
N LEU A 139 20.15 8.43 -6.41
CA LEU A 139 20.06 8.64 -4.97
C LEU A 139 21.40 9.01 -4.35
N LEU A 140 22.48 8.31 -4.69
CA LEU A 140 23.79 8.55 -4.09
C LEU A 140 24.35 9.95 -4.39
N PRO A 141 24.38 10.43 -5.66
CA PRO A 141 24.84 11.79 -5.94
C PRO A 141 23.92 12.85 -5.32
N TRP A 142 22.59 12.65 -5.38
CA TRP A 142 21.62 13.57 -4.78
C TRP A 142 21.77 13.66 -3.25
N LEU A 143 21.93 12.52 -2.58
CA LEU A 143 22.10 12.45 -1.12
C LEU A 143 23.40 13.15 -0.71
N LYS A 144 24.48 12.93 -1.47
CA LYS A 144 25.75 13.62 -1.22
C LYS A 144 25.58 15.14 -1.32
N GLU A 145 25.01 15.64 -2.42
CA GLU A 145 24.76 17.06 -2.62
C GLU A 145 23.84 17.65 -1.52
N THR A 146 22.78 16.93 -1.17
CA THR A 146 21.84 17.32 -0.13
C THR A 146 22.55 17.45 1.22
N LEU A 147 23.40 16.48 1.59
CA LEU A 147 24.18 16.54 2.82
C LEU A 147 25.18 17.70 2.78
N ASP A 148 25.95 17.85 1.71
CA ASP A 148 26.95 18.91 1.58
C ASP A 148 26.30 20.30 1.67
N THR A 149 25.05 20.43 1.20
CA THR A 149 24.27 21.67 1.26
C THR A 149 23.62 21.90 2.63
N PHE A 150 23.02 20.88 3.26
CA PHE A 150 22.25 21.06 4.49
C PHE A 150 23.13 21.11 5.75
N LEU A 151 24.16 20.26 5.85
CA LEU A 151 24.97 20.11 7.07
C LEU A 151 25.61 21.40 7.59
N PRO A 152 26.06 22.36 6.75
CA PRO A 152 26.60 23.64 7.20
C PRO A 152 25.61 24.49 8.01
N TYR A 153 24.31 24.32 7.80
CA TYR A 153 23.25 25.06 8.50
C TYR A 153 22.79 24.40 9.81
N LEU A 154 23.27 23.19 10.09
CA LEU A 154 22.75 22.36 11.17
C LEU A 154 23.76 22.24 12.33
N PRO A 155 23.29 22.36 13.59
CA PRO A 155 24.16 22.18 14.73
C PRO A 155 24.61 20.72 14.84
N LEU A 156 25.89 20.54 15.16
CA LEU A 156 26.40 19.24 15.62
C LEU A 156 25.70 18.86 16.93
N SER A 157 25.30 17.60 17.04
CA SER A 157 24.77 17.05 18.28
C SER A 157 25.89 17.03 19.32
N SER A 158 25.58 17.42 20.56
CA SER A 158 26.55 17.48 21.66
C SER A 158 27.24 16.14 21.93
N ASP A 159 26.54 15.03 21.66
CA ASP A 159 26.96 13.68 21.99
C ASP A 159 27.51 12.93 20.77
N PHE A 160 27.81 13.65 19.68
CA PHE A 160 28.27 13.03 18.44
C PHE A 160 29.72 12.56 18.55
N ASN A 161 29.92 11.27 18.29
CA ASN A 161 31.21 10.69 17.97
C ASN A 161 31.20 10.23 16.51
N MET A 162 32.33 10.40 15.81
CA MET A 162 32.44 9.92 14.43
C MET A 162 32.25 8.40 14.41
N LEU A 163 31.23 7.95 13.68
CA LEU A 163 30.92 6.54 13.55
C LEU A 163 31.88 5.88 12.57
N SER A 164 32.47 4.76 12.97
CA SER A 164 33.17 3.84 12.06
C SER A 164 32.18 3.09 11.17
N SER A 165 32.69 2.29 10.23
CA SER A 165 31.86 1.49 9.31
C SER A 165 30.99 0.45 10.03
N THR A 166 31.39 -0.02 11.21
CA THR A 166 30.67 -1.00 12.03
C THR A 166 29.86 -0.38 13.17
N ASP A 167 30.01 0.92 13.42
CA ASP A 167 29.22 1.57 14.45
C ASP A 167 27.76 1.76 13.99
N LEU A 168 26.84 1.44 14.88
CA LEU A 168 25.43 1.69 14.67
C LEU A 168 25.12 3.16 14.91
N PRO A 169 24.33 3.81 14.04
CA PRO A 169 23.82 5.14 14.34
C PRO A 169 22.95 5.07 15.62
N PRO A 170 22.89 6.15 16.42
CA PRO A 170 22.04 6.16 17.60
C PRO A 170 20.58 5.78 17.27
N PRO A 171 19.92 4.97 18.13
CA PRO A 171 18.55 4.57 17.90
C PRO A 171 17.58 5.73 18.11
N ILE A 172 16.52 5.80 17.31
CA ILE A 172 15.48 6.85 17.43
C ILE A 172 14.26 6.39 18.23
N TYR A 173 14.14 5.08 18.47
CA TYR A 173 13.10 4.49 19.30
C TYR A 173 13.72 3.70 20.44
N SER A 174 12.96 3.53 21.52
CA SER A 174 13.35 2.72 22.67
C SER A 174 12.22 1.81 23.10
N LEU A 175 12.59 0.58 23.45
CA LEU A 175 11.71 -0.41 24.05
C LEU A 175 12.02 -0.46 25.54
N THR A 176 11.13 0.12 26.36
CA THR A 176 11.34 0.25 27.80
C THR A 176 10.47 -0.75 28.55
N PRO A 177 11.05 -1.74 29.25
CA PRO A 177 10.29 -2.65 30.09
C PRO A 177 9.41 -1.90 31.08
N ILE A 178 8.17 -2.35 31.25
CA ILE A 178 7.19 -1.75 32.16
C ILE A 178 7.75 -1.64 33.59
N ALA A 179 8.47 -2.67 34.06
CA ALA A 179 9.12 -2.66 35.38
C ALA A 179 10.09 -1.49 35.60
N ASN A 180 10.69 -0.96 34.52
CA ASN A 180 11.66 0.14 34.56
C ASN A 180 11.02 1.50 34.20
N SER A 181 9.73 1.53 33.87
CA SER A 181 9.04 2.74 33.41
C SER A 181 8.58 3.63 34.56
N SER A 182 8.96 4.91 34.52
CA SER A 182 8.45 5.93 35.45
C SER A 182 6.98 6.27 35.22
N LYS A 183 6.41 5.97 34.03
CA LYS A 183 5.01 6.26 33.67
C LYS A 183 4.00 5.57 34.59
N ILE A 184 4.35 4.40 35.15
CA ILE A 184 3.47 3.64 36.07
C ILE A 184 3.41 4.30 37.45
N LYS A 185 4.48 5.00 37.87
CA LYS A 185 4.52 5.67 39.18
C LYS A 185 3.53 6.84 39.29
N ASN A 186 3.09 7.39 38.16
CA ASN A 186 2.23 8.57 38.09
C ASN A 186 0.84 8.31 37.46
N GLY A 187 0.51 7.06 37.11
CA GLY A 187 -0.78 6.66 36.53
C GLY A 187 -1.67 5.87 37.50
N PRO A 188 -2.93 5.56 37.13
CA PRO A 188 -3.74 4.61 37.89
C PRO A 188 -2.98 3.28 38.00
N ASN A 189 -2.95 2.71 39.21
CA ASN A 189 -2.17 1.52 39.55
C ASN A 189 -2.81 0.27 38.91
N ILE A 190 -2.62 0.06 37.61
CA ILE A 190 -3.08 -1.14 36.89
C ILE A 190 -2.12 -2.29 37.24
N PRO A 191 -2.61 -3.42 37.77
CA PRO A 191 -1.77 -4.58 38.08
C PRO A 191 -0.96 -5.06 36.87
N LEU A 192 0.29 -5.48 37.09
CA LEU A 192 1.19 -5.96 36.03
C LEU A 192 0.57 -7.10 35.22
N GLU A 193 -0.20 -7.99 35.85
CA GLU A 193 -0.94 -9.09 35.20
C GLU A 193 -2.03 -8.59 34.23
N LYS A 194 -2.70 -7.47 34.54
CA LYS A 194 -3.65 -6.86 33.60
C LYS A 194 -2.91 -6.18 32.46
N LEU A 195 -1.76 -5.55 32.72
CA LEU A 195 -0.94 -4.93 31.67
C LEU A 195 -0.34 -5.97 30.72
N SER A 196 0.06 -7.15 31.20
CA SER A 196 0.50 -8.25 30.33
C SER A 196 -0.65 -8.77 29.47
N ILE A 197 -1.85 -8.95 30.04
CA ILE A 197 -3.04 -9.32 29.26
C ILE A 197 -3.33 -8.24 28.20
N ILE A 198 -3.32 -6.95 28.57
CA ILE A 198 -3.53 -5.85 27.63
C ILE A 198 -2.45 -5.83 26.55
N ALA A 199 -1.17 -6.02 26.90
CA ALA A 199 -0.06 -6.05 25.94
C ALA A 199 -0.15 -7.21 24.93
N SER A 200 -0.67 -8.36 25.39
CA SER A 200 -0.96 -9.51 24.54
C SER A 200 -2.26 -9.34 23.73
N SER A 201 -3.19 -8.50 24.20
CA SER A 201 -4.51 -8.29 23.57
C SER A 201 -4.56 -7.06 22.66
N SER A 202 -3.61 -6.12 22.79
CA SER A 202 -3.58 -4.83 22.08
C SER A 202 -3.15 -4.96 20.62
N ASN A 203 -3.60 -6.01 19.94
CA ASN A 203 -3.34 -6.28 18.53
C ASN A 203 -3.87 -5.12 17.67
N GLY A 204 -3.04 -4.13 17.36
CA GLY A 204 -3.29 -3.15 16.27
C GLY A 204 -4.34 -2.06 16.51
N ASP A 205 -4.87 -1.89 17.74
CA ASP A 205 -5.98 -0.97 18.12
C ASP A 205 -5.66 0.55 18.03
N SER A 206 -5.08 1.04 16.94
CA SER A 206 -5.02 2.51 16.76
C SER A 206 -6.26 3.07 16.07
N HIS A 207 -6.87 2.41 15.08
CA HIS A 207 -8.03 2.96 14.32
C HIS A 207 -8.87 1.91 13.56
N THR A 208 -9.10 0.74 14.15
CA THR A 208 -9.72 -0.41 13.46
C THR A 208 -11.08 -0.74 14.05
N ALA A 209 -12.06 -1.04 13.20
CA ALA A 209 -13.35 -1.57 13.63
C ALA A 209 -13.17 -3.06 13.96
N PRO A 210 -13.58 -3.54 15.14
CA PRO A 210 -13.55 -4.96 15.44
C PRO A 210 -14.57 -5.68 14.57
N THR A 211 -14.11 -6.66 13.80
CA THR A 211 -14.98 -7.54 13.02
C THR A 211 -14.75 -9.00 13.36
N ARG A 212 -15.76 -9.83 13.12
CA ARG A 212 -15.66 -11.29 13.19
C ARG A 212 -15.82 -11.90 11.81
N VAL A 213 -15.05 -12.93 11.53
CA VAL A 213 -15.28 -13.78 10.36
C VAL A 213 -16.59 -14.52 10.59
N GLU A 214 -17.60 -14.22 9.77
CA GLU A 214 -18.86 -14.94 9.75
C GLU A 214 -18.79 -16.11 8.77
N ASP A 215 -18.15 -15.90 7.62
CA ASP A 215 -17.97 -16.93 6.59
C ASP A 215 -16.63 -16.80 5.86
N ASN A 216 -16.13 -17.93 5.35
CA ASN A 216 -14.90 -18.06 4.58
C ASN A 216 -15.04 -19.24 3.59
N GLU A 217 -15.73 -19.00 2.48
CA GLU A 217 -16.11 -20.02 1.51
C GLU A 217 -15.19 -20.00 0.28
N ILE A 218 -14.74 -21.17 -0.18
CA ILE A 218 -14.04 -21.30 -1.48
C ILE A 218 -15.10 -21.23 -2.60
N VAL A 219 -14.99 -20.21 -3.46
CA VAL A 219 -15.95 -19.96 -4.56
C VAL A 219 -15.48 -20.50 -5.91
N THR A 220 -14.31 -21.12 -5.97
CA THR A 220 -13.84 -21.91 -7.11
C THR A 220 -14.18 -23.39 -6.94
N LYS A 221 -14.15 -24.15 -8.03
CA LYS A 221 -14.36 -25.60 -7.97
C LYS A 221 -13.21 -26.30 -7.21
N ASP A 222 -13.52 -27.38 -6.49
CA ASP A 222 -12.58 -28.14 -5.63
C ASP A 222 -11.28 -28.58 -6.32
N ASP A 223 -11.33 -28.85 -7.62
CA ASP A 223 -10.18 -29.29 -8.44
C ASP A 223 -9.51 -28.15 -9.21
N TRP A 224 -9.96 -26.91 -9.00
CA TRP A 224 -9.40 -25.75 -9.65
C TRP A 224 -8.09 -25.32 -9.00
N TRP A 225 -7.09 -25.02 -9.82
CA TRP A 225 -5.73 -24.69 -9.36
C TRP A 225 -5.62 -23.40 -8.54
N GLN A 226 -6.62 -22.50 -8.64
CA GLN A 226 -6.65 -21.23 -7.93
C GLN A 226 -7.70 -21.28 -6.83
N ASP A 227 -7.26 -21.04 -5.60
CA ASP A 227 -8.14 -20.84 -4.45
C ASP A 227 -8.59 -19.37 -4.43
N VAL A 228 -9.90 -19.16 -4.62
CA VAL A 228 -10.53 -17.85 -4.46
C VAL A 228 -11.64 -18.02 -3.45
N ARG A 229 -11.68 -17.11 -2.47
CA ARG A 229 -12.64 -17.17 -1.36
C ARG A 229 -13.53 -15.95 -1.32
N GLU A 230 -14.78 -16.17 -0.94
CA GLU A 230 -15.64 -15.13 -0.40
C GLU A 230 -15.51 -15.14 1.12
N ILE A 231 -15.15 -13.98 1.68
CA ILE A 231 -14.98 -13.80 3.12
C ILE A 231 -16.00 -12.77 3.58
N GLU A 232 -16.87 -13.16 4.51
CA GLU A 232 -17.85 -12.29 5.14
C GLU A 232 -17.38 -11.91 6.54
N LEU A 233 -17.31 -10.60 6.80
CA LEU A 233 -16.94 -10.02 8.07
C LEU A 233 -18.14 -9.26 8.65
N GLU A 234 -18.50 -9.56 9.88
CA GLU A 234 -19.55 -8.87 10.63
C GLU A 234 -18.92 -7.87 11.62
N PHE A 235 -19.41 -6.63 11.63
CA PHE A 235 -19.01 -5.64 12.62
C PHE A 235 -19.53 -6.02 14.01
N GLU A 236 -18.68 -5.92 15.03
CA GLU A 236 -19.12 -6.19 16.41
C GLU A 236 -19.86 -5.00 17.05
N ASP A 237 -19.68 -3.80 16.50
CA ASP A 237 -20.27 -2.57 17.02
C ASP A 237 -21.54 -2.19 16.22
N ASP A 238 -22.67 -2.08 16.92
CA ASP A 238 -23.98 -1.72 16.35
C ASP A 238 -24.00 -0.30 15.74
N ASP A 239 -23.10 0.59 16.18
CA ASP A 239 -23.01 2.00 15.75
C ASP A 239 -22.06 2.21 14.55
N THR A 240 -21.76 1.15 13.79
CA THR A 240 -20.84 1.25 12.64
C THR A 240 -21.42 2.15 11.53
N GLU A 241 -20.65 3.15 11.10
CA GLU A 241 -21.06 4.01 9.98
C GLU A 241 -21.16 3.20 8.67
N PRO A 242 -22.26 3.35 7.90
CA PRO A 242 -22.41 2.71 6.60
C PRO A 242 -21.27 3.09 5.65
N TYR A 243 -20.63 2.09 5.05
CA TYR A 243 -19.68 2.33 3.97
C TYR A 243 -20.41 2.46 2.63
N LEU A 244 -19.81 3.23 1.72
CA LEU A 244 -20.36 3.43 0.37
C LEU A 244 -19.85 2.33 -0.58
N PRO A 245 -20.63 1.93 -1.60
CA PRO A 245 -20.12 1.08 -2.67
C PRO A 245 -18.84 1.67 -3.28
N GLY A 246 -17.86 0.81 -3.59
CA GLY A 246 -16.54 1.23 -4.08
C GLY A 246 -15.55 1.59 -2.98
N SER A 247 -15.94 1.52 -1.70
CA SER A 247 -15.03 1.61 -0.55
C SER A 247 -14.05 0.42 -0.54
N ILE A 248 -12.91 0.63 0.12
CA ILE A 248 -11.82 -0.35 0.21
C ILE A 248 -11.71 -0.87 1.64
N CYS A 249 -11.66 -2.18 1.80
CA CYS A 249 -11.38 -2.83 3.08
C CYS A 249 -9.90 -3.16 3.20
N SER A 250 -9.24 -2.61 4.21
CA SER A 250 -7.85 -2.91 4.54
C SER A 250 -7.77 -3.93 5.66
N LEU A 251 -7.26 -5.13 5.35
CA LEU A 251 -6.98 -6.19 6.32
C LEU A 251 -5.55 -6.10 6.83
N GLN A 252 -5.36 -6.26 8.14
CA GLN A 252 -4.02 -6.37 8.72
C GLN A 252 -3.67 -7.85 8.93
N PRO A 253 -2.81 -8.45 8.08
CA PRO A 253 -2.39 -9.82 8.29
C PRO A 253 -1.48 -9.92 9.53
N GLN A 254 -1.31 -11.14 10.03
CA GLN A 254 -0.41 -11.44 11.14
C GLN A 254 0.67 -12.44 10.72
N SER A 255 1.88 -12.26 11.23
CA SER A 255 2.94 -13.27 11.12
C SER A 255 2.53 -14.54 11.88
N SER A 256 2.90 -15.71 11.38
CA SER A 256 2.60 -16.97 12.08
C SER A 256 3.46 -17.14 13.33
N GLU A 257 2.97 -17.91 14.31
CA GLU A 257 3.70 -18.20 15.55
C GLU A 257 5.07 -18.84 15.26
N ASP A 258 5.13 -19.76 14.28
CA ASP A 258 6.37 -20.43 13.87
C ASP A 258 7.41 -19.46 13.30
N GLU A 259 6.99 -18.50 12.47
CA GLU A 259 7.88 -17.48 11.89
C GLU A 259 8.42 -16.55 12.98
N VAL A 260 7.55 -16.12 13.91
CA VAL A 260 7.94 -15.27 15.03
C VAL A 260 8.89 -16.02 15.97
N TYR A 261 8.61 -17.28 16.28
CA TYR A 261 9.50 -18.13 17.08
C TYR A 261 10.86 -18.28 16.41
N THR A 262 10.90 -18.61 15.12
CA THR A 262 12.15 -18.76 14.35
C THR A 262 12.96 -17.47 14.36
N PHE A 263 12.32 -16.31 14.20
CA PHE A 263 13.00 -15.02 14.30
C PHE A 263 13.62 -14.82 15.70
N LEU A 264 12.85 -15.06 16.76
CA LEU A 264 13.31 -14.89 18.14
C LEU A 264 14.50 -15.79 18.45
N GLU A 265 14.46 -17.06 18.01
CA GLU A 265 15.56 -18.02 18.15
C GLU A 265 16.81 -17.59 17.39
N LEU A 266 16.66 -17.20 16.12
CA LEU A 266 17.80 -16.73 15.31
C LEU A 266 18.47 -15.51 15.94
N MET A 267 17.73 -14.66 16.65
CA MET A 267 18.22 -13.41 17.23
C MET A 267 18.59 -13.49 18.72
N ASP A 268 18.44 -14.65 19.38
CA ASP A 268 18.62 -14.87 20.82
C ASP A 268 17.74 -13.95 21.70
N LEU A 269 16.48 -13.73 21.28
CA LEU A 269 15.53 -12.80 21.91
C LEU A 269 14.34 -13.48 22.60
N GLU A 270 14.33 -14.80 22.73
CA GLU A 270 13.20 -15.57 23.29
C GLU A 270 12.88 -15.15 24.73
N SER A 271 13.92 -14.90 25.54
CA SER A 271 13.76 -14.45 26.93
C SER A 271 13.14 -13.05 27.06
N GLN A 272 13.21 -12.24 25.99
CA GLN A 272 12.66 -10.89 25.92
C GLN A 272 11.29 -10.84 25.21
N ALA A 273 10.88 -11.94 24.57
CA ALA A 273 9.75 -11.98 23.65
C ALA A 273 8.44 -11.48 24.28
N ASP A 274 8.18 -11.90 25.51
CA ASP A 274 6.92 -11.66 26.22
C ASP A 274 7.08 -10.69 27.40
N VAL A 275 8.22 -10.00 27.49
CA VAL A 275 8.44 -8.95 28.49
C VAL A 275 7.57 -7.74 28.14
N PRO A 276 6.62 -7.33 29.01
CA PRO A 276 5.80 -6.16 28.73
C PRO A 276 6.65 -4.88 28.68
N MET A 277 6.46 -4.07 27.63
CA MET A 277 7.25 -2.89 27.35
C MET A 277 6.41 -1.74 26.75
N PHE A 278 6.92 -0.52 26.85
CA PHE A 278 6.43 0.65 26.13
C PHE A 278 7.36 1.00 24.98
N VAL A 279 6.79 1.41 23.85
CA VAL A 279 7.51 2.01 22.74
C VAL A 279 7.58 3.52 22.95
N ASN A 280 8.79 4.10 22.94
CA ASN A 280 8.96 5.54 23.08
C ASN A 280 9.90 6.08 22.00
N SER A 281 9.64 7.29 21.53
CA SER A 281 10.63 8.04 20.77
C SER A 281 11.76 8.51 21.69
N VAL A 282 13.00 8.39 21.22
CA VAL A 282 14.19 8.92 21.91
C VAL A 282 14.36 10.42 21.62
N MET A 283 13.87 10.87 20.48
CA MET A 283 13.90 12.28 20.08
C MET A 283 12.51 12.92 20.30
N GLU A 284 12.44 13.96 21.11
CA GLU A 284 11.19 14.66 21.44
C GLU A 284 10.46 15.17 20.19
N GLU A 285 11.23 15.61 19.18
CA GLU A 285 10.70 16.15 17.93
C GLU A 285 10.25 15.06 16.93
N GLN A 286 10.58 13.78 17.18
CA GLN A 286 10.23 12.66 16.32
C GLN A 286 8.98 11.96 16.87
N ALA A 287 7.87 12.02 16.12
CA ALA A 287 6.68 11.25 16.46
C ALA A 287 6.89 9.74 16.25
N LEU A 288 6.16 8.93 17.02
CA LEU A 288 6.08 7.49 16.75
C LEU A 288 5.33 7.25 15.42
N PRO A 289 5.84 6.35 14.56
CA PRO A 289 5.11 5.89 13.38
C PRO A 289 3.73 5.34 13.73
N GLN A 290 2.71 5.63 12.91
CA GLN A 290 1.33 5.17 13.15
C GLN A 290 1.15 3.65 13.19
N HIS A 291 2.05 2.91 12.56
CA HIS A 291 2.02 1.45 12.58
C HIS A 291 2.45 0.90 13.94
N LEU A 292 3.15 1.65 14.79
CA LEU A 292 3.58 1.21 16.11
C LEU A 292 2.50 1.50 17.17
N PRO A 293 2.46 0.73 18.27
CA PRO A 293 1.60 1.04 19.40
C PRO A 293 1.86 2.45 19.97
N PRO A 294 0.81 3.17 20.37
CA PRO A 294 0.94 4.42 21.12
C PRO A 294 1.81 4.27 22.38
N SER A 295 2.53 5.33 22.76
CA SER A 295 3.53 5.27 23.85
C SER A 295 2.97 5.00 25.26
N ASP A 296 1.65 5.04 25.41
CA ASP A 296 0.88 4.76 26.62
C ASP A 296 0.20 3.39 26.59
N LYS A 297 0.21 2.69 25.45
CA LYS A 297 -0.28 1.31 25.33
C LYS A 297 0.90 0.34 25.50
N PRO A 298 0.82 -0.61 26.45
CA PRO A 298 1.85 -1.63 26.61
C PRO A 298 1.83 -2.61 25.43
N THR A 299 2.97 -3.21 25.11
CA THR A 299 3.12 -4.25 24.07
C THR A 299 4.21 -5.24 24.50
N THR A 300 4.49 -6.23 23.65
CA THR A 300 5.63 -7.15 23.80
C THR A 300 6.40 -7.24 22.48
N LEU A 301 7.63 -7.74 22.51
CA LEU A 301 8.40 -8.00 21.29
C LEU A 301 7.67 -8.99 20.37
N ARG A 302 7.06 -10.03 20.94
CA ARG A 302 6.24 -11.00 20.19
C ARG A 302 5.09 -10.30 19.47
N SER A 303 4.36 -9.41 20.15
CA SER A 303 3.26 -8.66 19.55
C SER A 303 3.73 -7.73 18.43
N LEU A 304 4.88 -7.06 18.60
CA LEU A 304 5.51 -6.24 17.57
C LEU A 304 5.85 -7.04 16.31
N LEU A 305 6.46 -8.22 16.45
CA LEU A 305 6.80 -9.12 15.32
C LEU A 305 5.57 -9.76 14.67
N THR A 306 4.51 -9.94 15.43
CA THR A 306 3.25 -10.55 14.94
C THR A 306 2.42 -9.55 14.15
N ASN A 307 2.29 -8.31 14.65
CA ASN A 307 1.28 -7.37 14.17
C ASN A 307 1.85 -6.10 13.51
N HIS A 308 3.11 -5.74 13.77
CA HIS A 308 3.63 -4.40 13.47
C HIS A 308 4.86 -4.39 12.55
N LEU A 309 5.67 -5.46 12.54
CA LEU A 309 6.91 -5.56 11.79
C LEU A 309 6.82 -6.69 10.75
N ASP A 310 7.23 -6.42 9.51
CA ASP A 310 7.22 -7.39 8.42
C ASP A 310 8.53 -8.18 8.38
N ILE A 311 8.50 -9.37 8.97
CA ILE A 311 9.65 -10.31 8.97
C ILE A 311 9.66 -11.24 7.75
N ARG A 312 8.66 -11.14 6.86
CA ARG A 312 8.51 -12.03 5.71
C ARG A 312 8.78 -11.36 4.37
N CYS A 313 8.73 -10.03 4.32
CA CYS A 313 9.05 -9.31 3.09
C CYS A 313 10.46 -9.63 2.61
N SER A 314 10.67 -9.52 1.29
CA SER A 314 12.00 -9.61 0.71
C SER A 314 12.84 -8.43 1.22
N PRO A 315 14.03 -8.66 1.81
CA PRO A 315 14.86 -7.58 2.32
C PRO A 315 15.29 -6.65 1.19
N ARG A 316 15.25 -5.33 1.46
CA ARG A 316 15.78 -4.29 0.58
C ARG A 316 17.27 -4.08 0.84
N LYS A 317 17.96 -3.36 -0.05
CA LYS A 317 19.37 -2.95 0.12
C LYS A 317 19.65 -2.34 1.49
N SER A 318 18.76 -1.50 2.02
CA SER A 318 18.86 -0.91 3.36
C SER A 318 19.00 -1.92 4.49
N PHE A 319 18.37 -3.10 4.37
CA PHE A 319 18.47 -4.18 5.33
C PHE A 319 19.86 -4.83 5.29
N PHE A 320 20.42 -5.05 4.09
CA PHE A 320 21.79 -5.54 3.93
C PHE A 320 22.81 -4.51 4.44
N GLU A 321 22.60 -3.21 4.21
CA GLU A 321 23.40 -2.13 4.81
C GLU A 321 23.37 -2.18 6.35
N TRP A 322 22.24 -2.55 6.95
CA TRP A 322 22.14 -2.76 8.40
C TRP A 322 22.90 -4.00 8.86
N LEU A 323 22.69 -5.15 8.22
CA LEU A 323 23.41 -6.38 8.55
C LEU A 323 24.93 -6.19 8.42
N ARG A 324 25.39 -5.45 7.42
CA ARG A 324 26.81 -5.19 7.20
C ARG A 324 27.47 -4.45 8.36
N ARG A 325 26.73 -3.57 9.05
CA ARG A 325 27.20 -2.87 10.24
C ARG A 325 27.20 -3.76 11.47
N LEU A 326 26.26 -4.70 11.54
CA LEU A 326 26.07 -5.61 12.67
C LEU A 326 27.01 -6.81 12.66
N SER A 327 27.37 -7.31 11.47
CA SER A 327 28.20 -8.49 11.34
C SER A 327 29.65 -8.21 11.73
N LEU A 328 30.23 -9.11 12.54
CA LEU A 328 31.65 -9.12 12.88
C LEU A 328 32.40 -10.29 12.22
N ASP A 329 31.68 -11.17 11.51
CA ASP A 329 32.27 -12.30 10.79
C ASP A 329 32.76 -11.84 9.42
N GLU A 330 34.03 -12.10 9.11
CA GLU A 330 34.66 -11.61 7.87
C GLU A 330 33.97 -12.15 6.60
N ARG A 331 33.46 -13.38 6.61
CA ARG A 331 32.81 -13.99 5.44
C ARG A 331 31.41 -13.42 5.23
N GLU A 332 30.66 -13.24 6.31
CA GLU A 332 29.38 -12.55 6.26
C GLU A 332 29.56 -11.10 5.77
N GLN A 333 30.58 -10.39 6.24
CA GLN A 333 30.89 -9.03 5.79
C GLN A 333 31.20 -8.97 4.29
N GLU A 334 32.08 -9.85 3.78
CA GLU A 334 32.43 -9.93 2.35
C GLU A 334 31.19 -10.14 1.49
N ARG A 335 30.32 -11.09 1.89
CA ARG A 335 29.08 -11.37 1.14
C ARG A 335 28.07 -10.22 1.21
N LEU A 336 27.99 -9.51 2.35
CA LEU A 336 27.14 -8.35 2.51
C LEU A 336 27.63 -7.14 1.69
N ASP A 337 28.95 -6.96 1.57
CA ASP A 337 29.56 -5.94 0.72
C ASP A 337 29.21 -6.19 -0.76
N GLU A 338 29.29 -7.45 -1.24
CA GLU A 338 28.84 -7.82 -2.59
C GLU A 338 27.37 -7.46 -2.85
N PHE A 339 26.48 -7.74 -1.89
CA PHE A 339 25.07 -7.38 -2.01
C PHE A 339 24.83 -5.87 -2.07
N ILE A 340 25.60 -5.09 -1.31
CA ILE A 340 25.44 -3.64 -1.28
C ILE A 340 25.97 -3.02 -2.58
N ASP A 341 27.06 -3.56 -3.13
CA ASP A 341 27.71 -3.03 -4.33
C ASP A 341 26.94 -3.38 -5.61
N ASP A 342 26.32 -4.57 -5.68
CA ASP A 342 25.61 -5.04 -6.88
C ASP A 342 24.12 -5.35 -6.61
N PRO A 343 23.19 -4.51 -7.13
CA PRO A 343 21.75 -4.77 -7.03
C PRO A 343 21.30 -6.10 -7.66
N ASP A 344 22.01 -6.62 -8.67
CA ASP A 344 21.67 -7.91 -9.30
C ASP A 344 21.92 -9.10 -8.37
N GLU A 345 22.90 -8.99 -7.46
CA GLU A 345 23.14 -9.99 -6.41
C GLU A 345 21.97 -10.04 -5.44
N ILE A 346 21.46 -8.89 -4.96
CA ILE A 346 20.25 -8.83 -4.14
C ILE A 346 19.05 -9.37 -4.92
N HIS A 347 18.89 -8.99 -6.19
CA HIS A 347 17.77 -9.46 -6.99
C HIS A 347 17.79 -10.98 -7.16
N THR A 348 18.95 -11.57 -7.43
CA THR A 348 19.12 -13.02 -7.58
C THR A 348 18.95 -13.77 -6.28
N TYR A 349 19.46 -13.23 -5.17
CA TYR A 349 19.43 -13.85 -3.85
C TYR A 349 18.09 -13.68 -3.12
N ALA A 350 17.50 -12.49 -3.14
CA ALA A 350 16.32 -12.15 -2.34
C ALA A 350 15.06 -11.94 -3.18
N THR A 351 15.09 -10.98 -4.11
CA THR A 351 13.88 -10.52 -4.81
C THR A 351 13.25 -11.62 -5.68
N ARG A 352 14.05 -12.24 -6.56
CA ARG A 352 13.61 -13.26 -7.52
C ARG A 352 13.09 -14.56 -6.84
N PRO A 353 13.76 -15.12 -5.82
CA PRO A 353 13.21 -16.25 -5.08
C PRO A 353 12.23 -15.86 -3.98
N SER A 354 11.95 -14.55 -3.80
CA SER A 354 11.16 -14.01 -2.68
C SER A 354 11.64 -14.53 -1.32
N ARG A 355 12.96 -14.50 -1.11
CA ARG A 355 13.56 -14.90 0.17
C ARG A 355 13.15 -13.91 1.25
N SER A 356 12.66 -14.40 2.37
CA SER A 356 12.23 -13.58 3.49
C SER A 356 13.40 -13.02 4.31
N ILE A 357 13.11 -12.02 5.16
CA ILE A 357 14.05 -11.55 6.18
C ILE A 357 14.47 -12.69 7.12
N VAL A 358 13.53 -13.52 7.61
CA VAL A 358 13.86 -14.66 8.49
C VAL A 358 14.83 -15.65 7.82
N GLU A 359 14.58 -16.01 6.56
CA GLU A 359 15.49 -16.89 5.81
C GLU A 359 16.85 -16.24 5.56
N THR A 360 16.87 -14.94 5.31
CA THR A 360 18.13 -14.19 5.17
C THR A 360 18.92 -14.22 6.47
N LEU A 361 18.28 -13.99 7.62
CA LEU A 361 18.93 -14.09 8.92
C LEU A 361 19.43 -15.50 9.23
N ALA A 362 18.76 -16.54 8.72
CA ALA A 362 19.22 -17.92 8.84
C ALA A 362 20.50 -18.22 8.02
N ASP A 363 20.74 -17.47 6.94
CA ASP A 363 21.96 -17.50 6.13
C ASP A 363 23.11 -16.65 6.77
N PHE A 364 22.78 -15.67 7.63
CA PHE A 364 23.71 -14.78 8.35
C PHE A 364 23.68 -14.98 9.88
N ARG A 365 23.96 -16.21 10.34
CA ARG A 365 23.72 -16.64 11.74
C ARG A 365 24.58 -15.93 12.79
N GLN A 366 25.74 -15.38 12.42
CA GLN A 366 26.60 -14.65 13.36
C GLN A 366 26.12 -13.21 13.57
N THR A 367 25.28 -12.71 12.67
CA THR A 367 24.71 -11.37 12.75
C THR A 367 23.42 -11.38 13.55
N LYS A 368 23.41 -10.67 14.68
CA LYS A 368 22.24 -10.53 15.56
C LYS A 368 21.71 -9.11 15.52
N ILE A 369 20.40 -8.96 15.34
CA ILE A 369 19.73 -7.65 15.41
C ILE A 369 19.52 -7.28 16.88
N PRO A 370 20.10 -6.16 17.37
CA PRO A 370 19.90 -5.76 18.74
C PRO A 370 18.48 -5.22 18.95
N LEU A 371 17.89 -5.53 20.11
CA LEU A 371 16.56 -5.06 20.51
C LEU A 371 16.42 -3.53 20.41
N SER A 372 17.50 -2.78 20.63
CA SER A 372 17.52 -1.32 20.55
C SER A 372 17.27 -0.74 19.15
N HIS A 373 17.53 -1.50 18.09
CA HIS A 373 17.41 -1.03 16.69
C HIS A 373 16.37 -1.82 15.88
N ILE A 374 15.71 -2.82 16.49
CA ILE A 374 14.80 -3.71 15.77
C ILE A 374 13.67 -2.97 15.04
N LEU A 375 13.16 -1.88 15.63
CA LEU A 375 12.10 -1.03 15.06
C LEU A 375 12.56 -0.17 13.88
N GLU A 376 13.87 0.02 13.68
CA GLU A 376 14.45 0.76 12.55
C GLU A 376 15.00 -0.16 11.46
N ILE A 377 15.28 -1.41 11.81
CA ILE A 377 15.82 -2.41 10.88
C ILE A 377 14.70 -3.17 10.18
N LEU A 378 13.65 -3.56 10.94
CA LEU A 378 12.53 -4.28 10.38
C LEU A 378 11.50 -3.31 9.77
N PRO A 379 11.07 -3.54 8.52
CA PRO A 379 10.07 -2.70 7.89
C PRO A 379 8.69 -2.88 8.55
N PRO A 380 7.79 -1.90 8.39
CA PRO A 380 6.44 -1.99 8.94
C PRO A 380 5.61 -3.07 8.24
N LEU A 381 4.82 -3.81 9.02
CA LEU A 381 3.81 -4.73 8.49
C LEU A 381 2.63 -3.96 7.90
N ARG A 382 2.42 -4.12 6.59
CA ARG A 382 1.38 -3.37 5.88
C ARG A 382 0.03 -4.06 5.87
N ARG A 383 -1.02 -3.24 5.87
CA ARG A 383 -2.37 -3.70 5.56
C ARG A 383 -2.49 -4.04 4.07
N ARG A 384 -3.33 -5.01 3.75
CA ARG A 384 -3.67 -5.41 2.38
C ARG A 384 -5.06 -4.90 2.07
N GLN A 385 -5.17 -4.17 0.96
CA GLN A 385 -6.40 -3.57 0.50
C GLN A 385 -7.17 -4.55 -0.40
N PHE A 386 -8.47 -4.63 -0.19
CA PHE A 386 -9.40 -5.41 -0.99
C PHE A 386 -10.60 -4.54 -1.32
N SER A 387 -11.01 -4.56 -2.59
CA SER A 387 -12.27 -3.98 -3.02
C SER A 387 -13.43 -4.70 -2.32
N ILE A 388 -14.34 -3.94 -1.72
CA ILE A 388 -15.51 -4.53 -1.06
C ILE A 388 -16.46 -5.09 -2.12
N ALA A 389 -16.91 -6.33 -1.92
CA ALA A 389 -17.75 -7.09 -2.84
C ALA A 389 -19.26 -6.93 -2.59
N SER A 390 -19.65 -6.25 -1.50
CA SER A 390 -21.04 -6.01 -1.09
C SER A 390 -21.35 -4.52 -0.94
N SER A 391 -22.62 -4.18 -1.01
CA SER A 391 -23.17 -2.89 -0.59
C SER A 391 -23.71 -2.97 0.84
N TYR A 392 -23.47 -1.92 1.64
CA TYR A 392 -23.99 -1.86 3.01
C TYR A 392 -25.53 -1.88 3.06
N GLU A 393 -26.20 -1.34 2.05
CA GLU A 393 -27.67 -1.32 1.98
C GLU A 393 -28.25 -2.73 1.82
N ALA A 394 -27.59 -3.61 1.07
CA ALA A 394 -28.01 -5.00 0.91
C ALA A 394 -27.57 -5.87 2.10
N HIS A 395 -26.43 -5.55 2.71
CA HIS A 395 -25.84 -6.31 3.81
C HIS A 395 -25.46 -5.41 5.01
N PRO A 396 -26.45 -4.87 5.75
CA PRO A 396 -26.16 -3.98 6.88
C PRO A 396 -25.32 -4.68 7.96
N GLY A 397 -24.30 -3.98 8.47
CA GLY A 397 -23.40 -4.53 9.50
C GLY A 397 -22.37 -5.53 9.00
N LYS A 398 -22.29 -5.78 7.69
CA LYS A 398 -21.40 -6.78 7.10
C LYS A 398 -20.54 -6.23 5.97
N VAL A 399 -19.38 -6.84 5.75
CA VAL A 399 -18.46 -6.56 4.64
C VAL A 399 -18.09 -7.88 3.99
N GLN A 400 -18.34 -8.01 2.68
CA GLN A 400 -17.94 -9.19 1.92
C GLN A 400 -16.73 -8.85 1.04
N LEU A 401 -15.77 -9.76 0.97
CA LEU A 401 -14.55 -9.63 0.18
C LEU A 401 -14.39 -10.84 -0.74
N LEU A 402 -13.95 -10.61 -1.98
CA LEU A 402 -13.59 -11.69 -2.91
C LEU A 402 -12.06 -11.73 -3.07
N VAL A 403 -11.42 -12.75 -2.48
CA VAL A 403 -9.97 -12.80 -2.33
C VAL A 403 -9.38 -13.99 -3.07
N ALA A 404 -8.49 -13.72 -4.03
CA ALA A 404 -7.67 -14.77 -4.63
C ALA A 404 -6.43 -15.05 -3.79
N LEU A 405 -6.31 -16.26 -3.24
CA LEU A 405 -5.14 -16.65 -2.48
C LEU A 405 -3.95 -16.88 -3.42
N VAL A 406 -2.93 -16.05 -3.26
CA VAL A 406 -1.70 -16.12 -4.06
C VAL A 406 -0.82 -17.26 -3.54
N GLU A 407 -0.66 -18.28 -4.37
CA GLU A 407 0.36 -19.33 -4.25
C GLU A 407 1.20 -19.38 -5.53
N TYR A 408 2.52 -19.31 -5.40
CA TYR A 408 3.45 -19.33 -6.53
C TYR A 408 4.64 -20.23 -6.22
N LYS A 409 5.20 -20.83 -7.27
CA LYS A 409 6.45 -21.59 -7.16
C LYS A 409 7.61 -20.68 -7.50
N THR A 410 8.59 -20.62 -6.61
CA THR A 410 9.85 -19.92 -6.88
C THR A 410 10.80 -20.83 -7.67
N ASN A 411 11.90 -20.29 -8.16
CA ASN A 411 12.97 -21.09 -8.79
C ASN A 411 13.54 -22.18 -7.86
N LEU A 412 13.36 -22.02 -6.54
CA LEU A 412 13.71 -23.03 -5.54
C LEU A 412 12.71 -24.21 -5.51
N LYS A 413 11.67 -24.20 -6.35
CA LYS A 413 10.60 -25.20 -6.46
C LYS A 413 9.78 -25.43 -5.18
N ILE A 414 10.05 -24.65 -4.13
CA ILE A 414 9.23 -24.62 -2.92
C ILE A 414 8.02 -23.70 -3.21
N PRO A 415 6.78 -24.20 -3.06
CA PRO A 415 5.59 -23.36 -3.15
C PRO A 415 5.64 -22.30 -2.05
N ARG A 416 5.48 -21.04 -2.43
CA ARG A 416 5.37 -19.89 -1.54
C ARG A 416 3.93 -19.41 -1.57
N ARG A 417 3.37 -19.16 -0.39
CA ARG A 417 2.13 -18.40 -0.24
C ARG A 417 2.46 -16.98 0.20
N GLY A 418 1.64 -16.01 -0.15
CA GLY A 418 1.74 -14.67 0.42
C GLY A 418 1.39 -14.67 1.91
N LEU A 419 1.92 -13.71 2.69
CA LEU A 419 1.60 -13.58 4.12
C LEU A 419 0.09 -13.49 4.35
N CYS A 420 -0.57 -12.56 3.66
CA CYS A 420 -2.02 -12.37 3.77
C CYS A 420 -2.77 -13.62 3.29
N SER A 421 -2.34 -14.26 2.20
CA SER A 421 -2.99 -15.47 1.70
C SER A 421 -2.94 -16.62 2.69
N GLN A 422 -1.77 -16.86 3.31
CA GLN A 422 -1.60 -17.91 4.32
C GLN A 422 -2.38 -17.59 5.60
N TRP A 423 -2.39 -16.32 6.00
CA TRP A 423 -3.17 -15.87 7.16
C TRP A 423 -4.67 -16.08 6.92
N LEU A 424 -5.19 -15.68 5.75
CA LEU A 424 -6.59 -15.87 5.36
C LEU A 424 -6.99 -17.35 5.24
N ASP A 425 -6.08 -18.21 4.77
CA ASP A 425 -6.33 -19.65 4.67
C ASP A 425 -6.58 -20.29 6.05
N ASN A 426 -5.89 -19.80 7.08
CA ASN A 426 -6.00 -20.30 8.45
C ASN A 426 -7.12 -19.63 9.26
N LEU A 427 -7.85 -18.67 8.69
CA LEU A 427 -8.95 -18.02 9.39
C LEU A 427 -10.13 -18.96 9.58
N THR A 428 -10.58 -19.07 10.83
CA THR A 428 -11.77 -19.84 11.19
C THR A 428 -12.94 -18.90 11.49
N VAL A 429 -14.17 -19.36 11.26
CA VAL A 429 -15.38 -18.64 11.65
C VAL A 429 -15.32 -18.28 13.14
N GLY A 430 -15.65 -17.04 13.46
CA GLY A 430 -15.55 -16.44 14.79
C GLY A 430 -14.20 -15.78 15.09
N SER A 431 -13.20 -15.90 14.22
CA SER A 431 -11.92 -15.19 14.35
C SER A 431 -12.14 -13.68 14.30
N ARG A 432 -11.52 -12.95 15.23
CA ARG A 432 -11.58 -11.48 15.25
C ARG A 432 -10.51 -10.90 14.34
N ILE A 433 -10.91 -9.98 13.47
CA ILE A 433 -10.02 -9.32 12.53
C ILE A 433 -10.18 -7.81 12.66
N PRO A 434 -9.07 -7.08 12.89
CA PRO A 434 -9.10 -5.63 12.78
C PRO A 434 -9.11 -5.23 11.30
N ILE A 435 -10.12 -4.46 10.91
CA ILE A 435 -10.20 -3.87 9.56
C ILE A 435 -10.22 -2.35 9.61
N HIS A 436 -9.84 -1.75 8.49
CA HIS A 436 -10.02 -0.32 8.25
C HIS A 436 -10.72 -0.12 6.90
N ILE A 437 -11.87 0.57 6.92
CA ILE A 437 -12.59 0.93 5.69
C ILE A 437 -12.13 2.31 5.23
N SER A 438 -11.58 2.38 4.04
CA SER A 438 -11.23 3.63 3.37
C SER A 438 -12.36 4.09 2.44
N PRO A 439 -12.53 5.42 2.26
CA PRO A 439 -13.54 5.96 1.36
C PRO A 439 -13.44 5.41 -0.07
N PRO A 440 -14.53 5.49 -0.87
CA PRO A 440 -14.51 4.98 -2.22
C PRO A 440 -13.45 5.63 -3.12
N THR A 441 -12.87 4.79 -3.97
CA THR A 441 -12.03 5.16 -5.11
C THR A 441 -12.89 5.40 -6.37
N LEU A 442 -13.99 4.65 -6.48
CA LEU A 442 -14.97 4.68 -7.56
C LEU A 442 -16.31 5.17 -7.03
N PHE A 443 -17.01 6.01 -7.81
CA PHE A 443 -18.27 6.62 -7.39
C PHE A 443 -19.36 6.41 -8.44
N LEU A 444 -20.48 5.81 -8.05
CA LEU A 444 -21.66 5.71 -8.90
C LEU A 444 -22.19 7.10 -9.31
N PRO A 445 -22.86 7.21 -10.47
CA PRO A 445 -23.44 8.48 -10.91
C PRO A 445 -24.52 8.96 -9.93
N PRO A 446 -24.69 10.29 -9.74
CA PRO A 446 -25.71 10.83 -8.85
C PRO A 446 -27.15 10.46 -9.24
N SER A 447 -27.39 10.13 -10.51
CA SER A 447 -28.73 9.82 -11.05
C SER A 447 -28.87 8.32 -11.35
N PRO A 448 -29.92 7.67 -10.81
CA PRO A 448 -30.31 6.30 -11.18
C PRO A 448 -30.60 6.10 -12.67
N LYS A 449 -30.92 7.19 -13.40
CA LYS A 449 -31.22 7.14 -14.84
C LYS A 449 -29.96 7.06 -15.71
N THR A 450 -28.83 7.50 -15.19
CA THR A 450 -27.56 7.48 -15.94
C THR A 450 -27.09 6.03 -16.06
N PRO A 451 -26.80 5.53 -17.27
CA PRO A 451 -26.33 4.16 -17.45
C PRO A 451 -24.93 3.93 -16.90
N VAL A 452 -24.66 2.71 -16.44
CA VAL A 452 -23.37 2.30 -15.89
C VAL A 452 -22.88 1.03 -16.57
N ILE A 453 -21.66 1.05 -17.07
CA ILE A 453 -20.95 -0.10 -17.65
C ILE A 453 -19.89 -0.57 -16.67
N LEU A 454 -20.04 -1.78 -16.16
CA LEU A 454 -19.18 -2.42 -15.19
C LEU A 454 -18.32 -3.47 -15.89
N VAL A 455 -17.00 -3.36 -15.78
CA VAL A 455 -16.07 -4.30 -16.40
C VAL A 455 -15.14 -4.84 -15.32
N GLY A 456 -15.24 -6.14 -15.02
CA GLY A 456 -14.54 -6.72 -13.88
C GLY A 456 -14.20 -8.20 -14.09
N PRO A 457 -13.16 -8.56 -14.86
CA PRO A 457 -12.74 -9.94 -14.98
C PRO A 457 -12.07 -10.46 -13.70
N GLY A 458 -12.30 -11.74 -13.37
CA GLY A 458 -11.76 -12.40 -12.19
C GLY A 458 -12.22 -11.73 -10.90
N THR A 459 -11.30 -11.51 -9.96
CA THR A 459 -11.60 -10.80 -8.71
C THR A 459 -11.92 -9.31 -8.90
N GLY A 460 -11.68 -8.76 -10.10
CA GLY A 460 -12.14 -7.42 -10.49
C GLY A 460 -13.67 -7.25 -10.47
N VAL A 461 -14.43 -8.34 -10.35
CA VAL A 461 -15.88 -8.29 -10.19
C VAL A 461 -16.33 -7.81 -8.80
N ALA A 462 -15.45 -7.84 -7.79
CA ALA A 462 -15.80 -7.47 -6.41
C ALA A 462 -16.48 -6.09 -6.30
N PRO A 463 -15.83 -4.97 -6.67
CA PRO A 463 -16.48 -3.65 -6.58
C PRO A 463 -17.67 -3.53 -7.54
N MET A 464 -17.69 -4.31 -8.63
CA MET A 464 -18.79 -4.34 -9.59
C MET A 464 -20.04 -4.96 -8.97
N ARG A 465 -19.90 -6.02 -8.17
CA ARG A 465 -21.03 -6.62 -7.43
C ARG A 465 -21.64 -5.64 -6.45
N ALA A 466 -20.83 -4.96 -5.64
CA ALA A 466 -21.28 -3.90 -4.74
C ALA A 466 -22.04 -2.79 -5.49
N PHE A 467 -21.57 -2.41 -6.68
CA PHE A 467 -22.28 -1.45 -7.54
C PHE A 467 -23.60 -1.99 -8.06
N VAL A 468 -23.66 -3.26 -8.50
CA VAL A 468 -24.92 -3.88 -8.96
C VAL A 468 -25.96 -3.89 -7.84
N GLU A 469 -25.60 -4.29 -6.62
CA GLU A 469 -26.53 -4.30 -5.48
C GLU A 469 -27.09 -2.90 -5.19
N ALA A 470 -26.22 -1.88 -5.14
CA ALA A 470 -26.64 -0.50 -4.97
C ALA A 470 -27.56 -0.02 -6.10
N ARG A 471 -27.30 -0.45 -7.35
CA ARG A 471 -28.15 -0.14 -8.51
C ARG A 471 -29.49 -0.86 -8.46
N VAL A 472 -29.57 -2.06 -7.89
CA VAL A 472 -30.82 -2.76 -7.61
C VAL A 472 -31.65 -1.96 -6.61
N ALA A 473 -31.06 -1.52 -5.48
CA ALA A 473 -31.73 -0.71 -4.48
C ALA A 473 -32.26 0.63 -5.06
N GLN A 474 -31.53 1.23 -5.99
CA GLN A 474 -31.94 2.45 -6.71
C GLN A 474 -33.01 2.22 -7.79
N GLY A 475 -33.41 0.97 -8.07
CA GLY A 475 -34.33 0.64 -9.17
C GLY A 475 -33.73 0.86 -10.56
N ALA A 476 -32.40 0.83 -10.67
CA ALA A 476 -31.63 1.22 -11.86
C ALA A 476 -31.00 0.03 -12.61
N ILE A 477 -31.46 -1.18 -12.32
CA ILE A 477 -30.88 -2.43 -12.84
C ILE A 477 -30.86 -2.50 -14.38
N ARG A 478 -31.89 -1.96 -15.05
CA ARG A 478 -31.98 -1.89 -16.53
C ARG A 478 -31.02 -0.89 -17.17
N ASN A 479 -30.50 0.04 -16.36
CA ASN A 479 -29.48 1.01 -16.76
C ASN A 479 -28.09 0.57 -16.27
N THR A 480 -27.87 -0.74 -16.13
CA THR A 480 -26.61 -1.31 -15.64
C THR A 480 -26.22 -2.47 -16.55
N ALA A 481 -24.97 -2.49 -16.98
CA ALA A 481 -24.40 -3.56 -17.78
C ALA A 481 -23.15 -4.11 -17.08
N LEU A 482 -22.99 -5.44 -17.04
CA LEU A 482 -21.79 -6.11 -16.52
C LEU A 482 -21.10 -6.89 -17.63
N TYR A 483 -19.80 -6.68 -17.76
CA TYR A 483 -18.88 -7.47 -18.56
C TYR A 483 -17.92 -8.20 -17.63
N PHE A 484 -18.23 -9.46 -17.34
CA PHE A 484 -17.44 -10.31 -16.48
C PHE A 484 -16.58 -11.26 -17.32
N GLY A 485 -15.34 -11.48 -16.90
CA GLY A 485 -14.42 -12.41 -17.55
C GLY A 485 -13.94 -13.48 -16.57
N CYS A 486 -13.95 -14.73 -16.99
CA CYS A 486 -13.44 -15.87 -16.25
C CYS A 486 -12.63 -16.80 -17.19
N ARG A 487 -11.98 -17.82 -16.63
CA ARG A 487 -11.33 -18.84 -17.44
C ARG A 487 -12.36 -19.85 -17.92
N SER A 488 -13.21 -20.34 -17.04
CA SER A 488 -14.26 -21.30 -17.35
C SER A 488 -15.54 -21.03 -16.57
N LYS A 489 -16.69 -21.13 -17.25
CA LYS A 489 -17.99 -21.03 -16.59
C LYS A 489 -18.23 -22.12 -15.55
N TYR A 490 -17.49 -23.22 -15.65
CA TYR A 490 -17.57 -24.33 -14.70
C TYR A 490 -16.78 -24.08 -13.41
N ALA A 491 -15.66 -23.35 -13.48
CA ALA A 491 -14.65 -23.38 -12.42
C ALA A 491 -14.48 -22.05 -11.67
N ASP A 492 -14.55 -20.91 -12.36
CA ASP A 492 -14.27 -19.58 -11.79
C ASP A 492 -15.30 -18.53 -12.21
N PHE A 493 -16.57 -18.94 -12.30
CA PHE A 493 -17.72 -18.08 -12.56
C PHE A 493 -18.41 -17.63 -11.26
N TYR A 494 -17.74 -16.73 -10.55
CA TYR A 494 -18.20 -16.18 -9.27
C TYR A 494 -19.60 -15.59 -9.38
N TYR A 495 -20.42 -15.76 -8.34
CA TYR A 495 -21.78 -15.20 -8.22
C TYR A 495 -22.74 -15.55 -9.37
N SER A 496 -22.54 -16.69 -10.05
CA SER A 496 -23.33 -17.09 -11.22
C SER A 496 -24.85 -17.11 -10.99
N SER A 497 -25.30 -17.47 -9.78
CA SER A 497 -26.71 -17.45 -9.37
C SER A 497 -27.28 -16.03 -9.33
N GLU A 498 -26.55 -15.08 -8.75
CA GLU A 498 -26.94 -13.67 -8.68
C GLU A 498 -27.00 -13.04 -10.07
N TRP A 499 -26.01 -13.30 -10.93
CA TRP A 499 -26.01 -12.80 -12.30
C TRP A 499 -27.23 -13.29 -13.08
N LYS A 500 -27.65 -14.54 -12.88
CA LYS A 500 -28.87 -15.05 -13.50
C LYS A 500 -30.10 -14.26 -13.02
N GLN A 501 -30.23 -14.03 -11.72
CA GLN A 501 -31.33 -13.27 -11.13
C GLN A 501 -31.38 -11.83 -11.65
N TYR A 502 -30.25 -11.12 -11.67
CA TYR A 502 -30.19 -9.74 -12.16
C TYR A 502 -30.47 -9.66 -13.68
N GLY A 503 -30.07 -10.67 -14.45
CA GLY A 503 -30.44 -10.81 -15.86
C GLY A 503 -31.96 -10.93 -16.06
N GLU A 504 -32.65 -11.73 -15.23
CA GLU A 504 -34.11 -11.84 -15.24
C GLU A 504 -34.81 -10.52 -14.88
N MET A 505 -34.16 -9.66 -14.08
CA MET A 505 -34.62 -8.30 -13.76
C MET A 505 -34.39 -7.28 -14.89
N GLY A 506 -33.69 -7.69 -15.97
CA GLY A 506 -33.44 -6.88 -17.17
C GLY A 506 -32.08 -6.18 -17.19
N MET A 507 -31.12 -6.60 -16.37
CA MET A 507 -29.72 -6.18 -16.48
C MET A 507 -29.08 -6.78 -17.75
N ASN A 508 -28.22 -6.02 -18.44
CA ASN A 508 -27.39 -6.60 -19.49
C ASN A 508 -26.14 -7.25 -18.86
N ILE A 509 -25.96 -8.56 -19.06
CA ILE A 509 -24.83 -9.30 -18.49
C ILE A 509 -24.13 -10.08 -19.59
N GLN A 510 -22.83 -9.84 -19.74
CA GLN A 510 -21.96 -10.43 -20.74
C GLN A 510 -20.82 -11.18 -20.06
N ILE A 511 -20.71 -12.48 -20.34
CA ILE A 511 -19.75 -13.38 -19.69
C ILE A 511 -18.73 -13.89 -20.71
N ALA A 512 -17.49 -13.44 -20.58
CA ALA A 512 -16.36 -13.89 -21.38
C ALA A 512 -15.65 -15.06 -20.69
N ALA A 513 -15.85 -16.28 -21.20
CA ALA A 513 -15.12 -17.45 -20.74
C ALA A 513 -13.94 -17.72 -21.68
N SER A 514 -12.72 -17.49 -21.19
CA SER A 514 -11.53 -17.49 -22.04
C SER A 514 -10.99 -18.88 -22.41
N ARG A 515 -11.48 -19.96 -21.77
CA ARG A 515 -11.00 -21.34 -21.96
C ARG A 515 -12.08 -22.39 -22.14
N ASP A 516 -13.36 -22.00 -22.25
CA ASP A 516 -14.46 -22.93 -22.52
C ASP A 516 -14.49 -23.40 -23.98
N GLN A 517 -13.72 -22.75 -24.86
CA GLN A 517 -13.57 -23.07 -26.27
C GLN A 517 -12.12 -22.82 -26.73
N GLU A 518 -11.76 -23.29 -27.94
CA GLU A 518 -10.40 -23.13 -28.49
C GLU A 518 -10.00 -21.66 -28.66
N GLU A 519 -10.91 -20.83 -29.16
CA GLU A 519 -10.70 -19.40 -29.34
C GLU A 519 -10.91 -18.62 -28.03
N LYS A 520 -9.93 -17.81 -27.66
CA LYS A 520 -10.00 -17.06 -26.40
C LYS A 520 -10.98 -15.90 -26.52
N VAL A 521 -12.01 -15.92 -25.68
CA VAL A 521 -12.99 -14.83 -25.56
C VAL A 521 -12.67 -13.96 -24.34
N TYR A 522 -12.58 -12.65 -24.55
CA TYR A 522 -12.31 -11.65 -23.51
C TYR A 522 -13.36 -10.53 -23.50
N VAL A 523 -13.44 -9.80 -22.39
CA VAL A 523 -14.47 -8.76 -22.16
C VAL A 523 -14.48 -7.66 -23.22
N GLN A 524 -13.32 -7.26 -23.73
CA GLN A 524 -13.17 -6.24 -24.77
C GLN A 524 -13.76 -6.68 -26.12
N GLN A 525 -13.87 -7.98 -26.40
CA GLN A 525 -14.56 -8.47 -27.60
C GLN A 525 -16.07 -8.36 -27.41
N LEU A 526 -16.61 -8.76 -26.26
CA LEU A 526 -18.04 -8.64 -25.96
C LEU A 526 -18.50 -7.17 -25.93
N ILE A 527 -17.65 -6.25 -25.45
CA ILE A 527 -17.92 -4.81 -25.53
C ILE A 527 -18.09 -4.36 -26.98
N LYS A 528 -17.23 -4.85 -27.89
CA LYS A 528 -17.32 -4.53 -29.33
C LYS A 528 -18.56 -5.15 -29.99
N GLU A 529 -19.00 -6.31 -29.53
CA GLU A 529 -20.26 -6.94 -30.00
C GLU A 529 -21.48 -6.11 -29.61
N ASN A 530 -21.46 -5.44 -28.46
CA ASN A 530 -22.54 -4.57 -27.96
C ASN A 530 -22.36 -3.09 -28.35
N LYS A 531 -21.58 -2.79 -29.39
CA LYS A 531 -21.15 -1.43 -29.75
C LYS A 531 -22.27 -0.40 -29.88
N GLU A 532 -23.46 -0.76 -30.38
CA GLU A 532 -24.59 0.16 -30.52
C GLU A 532 -25.08 0.64 -29.16
N GLN A 533 -25.25 -0.27 -28.20
CA GLN A 533 -25.66 0.08 -26.84
C GLN A 533 -24.58 0.88 -26.12
N ILE A 534 -23.31 0.49 -26.28
CA ILE A 534 -22.18 1.22 -25.68
C ILE A 534 -22.14 2.65 -26.22
N GLN A 535 -22.30 2.84 -27.53
CA GLN A 535 -22.31 4.16 -28.14
C GLN A 535 -23.48 5.01 -27.64
N GLU A 536 -24.70 4.48 -27.61
CA GLU A 536 -25.88 5.17 -27.07
C GLU A 536 -25.64 5.58 -25.61
N TRP A 537 -25.15 4.66 -24.78
CA TRP A 537 -24.96 4.90 -23.35
C TRP A 537 -23.88 5.95 -23.09
N LEU A 538 -22.75 5.90 -23.78
CA LEU A 538 -21.64 6.81 -23.55
C LEU A 538 -21.90 8.21 -24.13
N ILE A 539 -22.37 8.27 -25.38
CA ILE A 539 -22.49 9.52 -26.14
C ILE A 539 -23.83 10.22 -25.85
N GLU A 540 -24.94 9.49 -25.91
CA GLU A 540 -26.27 10.11 -25.83
C GLU A 540 -26.76 10.25 -24.39
N LYS A 541 -26.48 9.25 -23.55
CA LYS A 541 -26.97 9.20 -22.16
C LYS A 541 -25.97 9.64 -21.11
N GLY A 542 -24.76 10.01 -21.51
CA GLY A 542 -23.73 10.48 -20.58
C GLY A 542 -23.31 9.43 -19.55
N GLY A 543 -23.30 8.16 -19.95
CA GLY A 543 -23.05 7.00 -19.09
C GLY A 543 -21.66 6.98 -18.46
N TYR A 544 -21.53 6.14 -17.44
CA TYR A 544 -20.32 5.95 -16.65
C TYR A 544 -19.71 4.58 -16.94
N VAL A 545 -18.39 4.47 -16.80
CA VAL A 545 -17.64 3.22 -17.00
C VAL A 545 -16.74 2.97 -15.82
N PHE A 546 -16.79 1.75 -15.27
CA PHE A 546 -15.89 1.32 -14.21
C PHE A 546 -15.15 0.06 -14.64
N ILE A 547 -13.83 0.08 -14.50
CA ILE A 547 -12.93 -1.02 -14.88
C ILE A 547 -12.20 -1.48 -13.62
N SER A 548 -12.22 -2.78 -13.32
CA SER A 548 -11.45 -3.34 -12.21
C SER A 548 -10.82 -4.69 -12.53
N GLY A 549 -9.66 -4.98 -11.93
CA GLY A 549 -8.92 -6.24 -12.09
C GLY A 549 -7.43 -6.04 -12.40
N SER A 550 -6.83 -6.96 -13.15
CA SER A 550 -5.37 -6.95 -13.41
C SER A 550 -4.90 -5.68 -14.12
N SER A 551 -3.92 -4.98 -13.54
CA SER A 551 -3.27 -3.74 -14.03
C SER A 551 -2.45 -3.87 -15.32
N ASN A 552 -2.33 -5.09 -15.88
CA ASN A 552 -1.65 -5.37 -17.15
C ASN A 552 -2.40 -4.79 -18.38
N ALA A 553 -2.52 -5.55 -19.47
CA ALA A 553 -3.12 -5.07 -20.71
C ALA A 553 -4.63 -4.80 -20.63
N MET A 554 -5.35 -5.38 -19.65
CA MET A 554 -6.81 -5.42 -19.62
C MET A 554 -7.46 -4.02 -19.60
N PRO A 555 -7.11 -3.07 -18.70
CA PRO A 555 -7.76 -1.76 -18.69
C PRO A 555 -7.51 -0.97 -19.98
N ARG A 556 -6.29 -1.04 -20.53
CA ARG A 556 -5.95 -0.41 -21.82
C ARG A 556 -6.80 -0.97 -22.96
N GLU A 557 -6.90 -2.29 -23.07
CA GLU A 557 -7.68 -2.95 -24.13
C GLU A 557 -9.18 -2.68 -24.02
N VAL A 558 -9.71 -2.56 -22.80
CA VAL A 558 -11.10 -2.15 -22.57
C VAL A 558 -11.32 -0.71 -23.04
N ARG A 559 -10.45 0.24 -22.68
CA ARG A 559 -10.55 1.64 -23.17
C ARG A 559 -10.46 1.72 -24.69
N GLU A 560 -9.57 0.96 -25.31
CA GLU A 560 -9.45 0.86 -26.77
C GLU A 560 -10.72 0.30 -27.41
N ALA A 561 -11.37 -0.69 -26.79
CA ALA A 561 -12.65 -1.21 -27.27
C ALA A 561 -13.77 -0.18 -27.15
N LEU A 562 -13.86 0.55 -26.03
CA LEU A 562 -14.85 1.62 -25.84
C LEU A 562 -14.66 2.74 -26.85
N ALA A 563 -13.41 3.17 -27.09
CA ALA A 563 -13.08 4.17 -28.11
C ALA A 563 -13.49 3.67 -29.50
N TRP A 564 -13.24 2.40 -29.83
CA TRP A 564 -13.68 1.83 -31.09
C TRP A 564 -15.20 1.83 -31.24
N CYS A 565 -15.98 1.49 -30.19
CA CYS A 565 -17.44 1.48 -30.24
C CYS A 565 -18.02 2.85 -30.64
N ILE A 566 -17.44 3.95 -30.15
CA ILE A 566 -17.90 5.33 -30.43
C ILE A 566 -17.30 5.94 -31.70
N SER A 567 -16.38 5.24 -32.37
CA SER A 567 -15.77 5.69 -33.63
C SER A 567 -16.59 5.32 -34.85
N LYS A 568 -16.25 5.91 -36.01
CA LYS A 568 -16.81 5.60 -37.33
C LYS A 568 -16.66 4.13 -37.74
N ASN A 569 -15.65 3.44 -37.20
CA ASN A 569 -15.41 2.02 -37.46
C ASN A 569 -16.32 1.12 -36.59
N GLY A 570 -16.88 1.66 -35.50
CA GLY A 570 -17.79 0.98 -34.59
C GLY A 570 -19.26 1.27 -34.91
N ALA A 571 -19.90 2.02 -34.01
CA ALA A 571 -21.31 2.43 -34.11
C ALA A 571 -21.49 3.96 -33.98
N GLY A 572 -20.41 4.73 -33.86
CA GLY A 572 -20.46 6.17 -33.69
C GLY A 572 -20.00 6.96 -34.92
N ASN A 573 -19.77 8.26 -34.73
CA ASN A 573 -19.44 9.20 -35.79
C ASN A 573 -18.08 9.88 -35.61
N LEU A 574 -17.38 9.60 -34.51
CA LEU A 574 -16.08 10.20 -34.19
C LEU A 574 -14.96 9.53 -34.98
N THR A 575 -13.90 10.27 -35.31
CA THR A 575 -12.65 9.67 -35.81
C THR A 575 -11.98 8.84 -34.72
N ASP A 576 -11.00 8.01 -35.08
CA ASP A 576 -10.30 7.18 -34.11
C ASP A 576 -9.52 8.01 -33.07
N GLU A 577 -9.01 9.18 -33.46
CA GLU A 577 -8.33 10.13 -32.57
C GLU A 577 -9.33 10.81 -31.63
N GLU A 578 -10.41 11.38 -32.17
CA GLU A 578 -11.49 12.01 -31.38
C GLU A 578 -12.12 11.03 -30.38
N SER A 579 -12.22 9.75 -30.74
CA SER A 579 -12.77 8.71 -29.87
C SER A 579 -11.86 8.41 -28.69
N LYS A 580 -10.54 8.32 -28.91
CA LYS A 580 -9.57 8.12 -27.84
C LYS A 580 -9.56 9.31 -26.88
N ASP A 581 -9.51 10.52 -27.43
CA ASP A 581 -9.55 11.76 -26.65
C ASP A 581 -10.84 11.88 -25.83
N TYR A 582 -11.98 11.46 -26.40
CA TYR A 582 -13.25 11.43 -25.67
C TYR A 582 -13.19 10.49 -24.46
N ILE A 583 -12.67 9.27 -24.63
CA ILE A 583 -12.56 8.31 -23.54
C ILE A 583 -11.60 8.82 -22.46
N GLU A 584 -10.42 9.32 -22.83
CA GLU A 584 -9.49 9.85 -21.82
C GLU A 584 -10.08 11.04 -21.07
N LYS A 585 -10.71 11.99 -21.77
CA LYS A 585 -11.43 13.10 -21.15
C LYS A 585 -12.56 12.63 -20.22
N MET A 586 -13.29 11.58 -20.59
CA MET A 586 -14.34 10.99 -19.75
C MET A 586 -13.78 10.47 -18.42
N PHE A 587 -12.59 9.85 -18.43
CA PHE A 587 -11.91 9.40 -17.21
C PHE A 587 -11.39 10.60 -16.39
N GLU A 588 -10.85 11.63 -17.03
CA GLU A 588 -10.43 12.88 -16.37
C GLU A 588 -11.62 13.61 -15.68
N GLU A 589 -12.79 13.59 -16.31
CA GLU A 589 -14.04 14.14 -15.79
C GLU A 589 -14.74 13.22 -14.75
N LYS A 590 -14.09 12.11 -14.35
CA LYS A 590 -14.60 11.13 -13.38
C LYS A 590 -15.91 10.43 -13.77
N ARG A 591 -16.24 10.44 -15.07
CA ARG A 591 -17.28 9.57 -15.65
C ARG A 591 -16.73 8.16 -15.93
N GLY A 592 -15.41 8.05 -16.12
CA GLY A 592 -14.67 6.80 -16.09
C GLY A 592 -13.95 6.63 -14.76
N GLY A 593 -13.87 5.39 -14.26
CA GLY A 593 -13.07 5.03 -13.10
C GLY A 593 -12.35 3.70 -13.29
N GLU A 594 -11.14 3.59 -12.76
CA GLU A 594 -10.30 2.41 -12.86
C GLU A 594 -9.75 2.04 -11.48
N GLU A 595 -9.89 0.78 -11.11
CA GLU A 595 -9.29 0.19 -9.92
C GLU A 595 -8.58 -1.10 -10.28
N SER A 596 -7.27 -0.99 -10.57
CA SER A 596 -6.47 -2.09 -11.07
C SER A 596 -5.26 -2.36 -10.18
N TRP A 597 -4.90 -3.64 -10.04
CA TRP A 597 -3.79 -4.12 -9.23
C TRP A 597 -2.92 -5.12 -9.98
#